data_AF-A0A6F9ALR9-F1
#
_entry.id   AF-A0A6F9ALR9-F1
#
_cell.length_a   1.000
_cell.length_b   1.000
_cell.length_c   1.000
_cell.angle_alpha   90.00
_cell.angle_beta   90.00
_cell.angle_gamma   90.00
#
_symmetry.space_group_name_H-M   'P 1'
#
loop_
_entity.id
_entity.type
_entity.pdbx_description
1 polymer ?
#
loop_
_entity_poly.entity_id
_entity_poly.type
_entity_poly.pdbx_seq_one_letter_code
_entity_poly.pdbx_strand_id
1 'polypeptide(L)'
;RPDTVKQKNAFPPNFIHSLDSTHMMLTALYCYSAGLTFVSVHDCFWTHALTVDTMNKVCREQFVALHSQPILQELSNFLLKKYCSGLQ
;
A
#
# COMPACT_ATOMS: atom_id res chain seq x y z
N ARG A 1 -10.62 26.66 -6.61
CA ARG A 1 -11.56 25.69 -6.01
C ARG A 1 -11.22 24.30 -6.54
N PRO A 2 -11.31 23.23 -5.72
CA PRO A 2 -11.09 21.86 -6.20
C PRO A 2 -12.09 21.49 -7.31
N ASP A 3 -11.63 20.76 -8.32
CA ASP A 3 -12.50 20.16 -9.33
C ASP A 3 -13.20 18.93 -8.71
N THR A 4 -14.49 19.07 -8.43
CA THR A 4 -15.26 18.06 -7.67
C THR A 4 -15.43 16.76 -8.46
N VAL A 5 -15.54 16.84 -9.78
CA VAL A 5 -15.69 15.66 -10.65
C VAL A 5 -14.38 14.89 -10.69
N LYS A 6 -13.25 15.58 -10.88
CA LYS A 6 -11.93 14.93 -10.85
C LYS A 6 -11.61 14.34 -9.49
N GLN A 7 -11.86 15.05 -8.39
CA GLN A 7 -11.60 14.54 -7.04
C GLN A 7 -12.42 13.29 -6.72
N LYS A 8 -13.73 13.29 -7.03
CA LYS A 8 -14.60 12.14 -6.83
C LYS A 8 -14.13 10.92 -7.62
N ASN A 9 -13.77 11.11 -8.89
CA ASN A 9 -13.39 10.00 -9.77
C ASN A 9 -11.97 9.50 -9.54
N ALA A 10 -11.05 10.37 -9.13
CA ALA A 10 -9.64 10.01 -8.91
C ALA A 10 -9.39 9.40 -7.53
N PHE A 11 -10.26 9.63 -6.55
CA PHE A 11 -10.02 9.13 -5.19
C PHE A 11 -9.90 7.60 -5.11
N PRO A 12 -10.86 6.79 -5.63
CA PRO A 12 -10.74 5.33 -5.57
C PRO A 12 -9.46 4.77 -6.20
N PRO A 13 -9.09 5.09 -7.47
CA PRO A 13 -7.86 4.54 -8.05
C PRO A 13 -6.60 5.01 -7.34
N ASN A 14 -6.53 6.29 -6.92
CA ASN A 14 -5.37 6.79 -6.20
C ASN A 14 -5.21 6.14 -4.82
N PHE A 15 -6.32 5.84 -4.16
CA PHE A 15 -6.28 5.15 -2.87
C PHE A 15 -5.75 3.72 -3.03
N ILE A 16 -6.23 2.96 -4.03
CA ILE A 16 -5.70 1.62 -4.31
C ILE A 16 -4.22 1.67 -4.68
N HIS A 17 -3.80 2.58 -5.57
CA HIS A 17 -2.38 2.75 -5.91
C HIS A 17 -1.51 3.10 -4.70
N SER A 18 -2.05 3.82 -3.71
CA SER A 18 -1.32 4.10 -2.48
C SER A 18 -1.11 2.84 -1.62
N LEU A 19 -2.06 1.91 -1.63
CA LEU A 19 -1.93 0.61 -0.96
C LEU A 19 -0.96 -0.31 -1.70
N ASP A 20 -1.03 -0.36 -3.04
CA ASP A 20 -0.07 -1.11 -3.87
C ASP A 20 1.36 -0.63 -3.59
N SER A 21 1.55 0.70 -3.54
CA SER A 21 2.84 1.31 -3.20
C SER A 21 3.30 0.96 -1.78
N THR A 22 2.36 0.91 -0.83
CA THR A 22 2.64 0.54 0.57
C THR A 22 3.08 -0.93 0.66
N HIS A 23 2.36 -1.85 -0.01
CA HIS A 23 2.70 -3.26 -0.05
C HIS A 23 4.05 -3.52 -0.70
N MET A 24 4.34 -2.83 -1.80
CA MET A 24 5.63 -2.89 -2.48
C MET A 24 6.77 -2.39 -1.57
N MET A 25 6.58 -1.29 -0.85
CA MET A 25 7.58 -0.77 0.09
C MET A 25 7.83 -1.72 1.25
N LEU A 26 6.77 -2.27 1.86
CA LEU A 26 6.89 -3.27 2.92
C LEU A 26 7.65 -4.50 2.43
N THR A 27 7.29 -5.03 1.26
CA THR A 27 7.96 -6.17 0.66
C THR A 27 9.45 -5.88 0.43
N ALA A 28 9.79 -4.70 -0.11
CA ALA A 28 11.18 -4.29 -0.34
C ALA A 28 12.00 -4.25 0.96
N LEU A 29 11.46 -3.65 2.02
CA LEU A 29 12.15 -3.54 3.32
C LEU A 29 12.42 -4.92 3.95
N TYR A 30 11.46 -5.83 3.88
CA TYR A 30 11.62 -7.18 4.42
C TYR A 30 12.52 -8.06 3.55
N CYS A 31 12.46 -7.92 2.22
CA CYS A 31 13.42 -8.53 1.30
C CYS A 31 14.85 -8.06 1.62
N TYR A 32 15.06 -6.75 1.81
CA TYR A 32 16.36 -6.20 2.16
C TYR A 32 16.86 -6.75 3.50
N SER A 33 15.98 -6.82 4.51
CA SER A 33 16.30 -7.38 5.83
C SER A 33 16.66 -8.88 5.77
N ALA A 34 16.12 -9.61 4.79
CA ALA A 34 16.44 -11.00 4.50
C ALA A 34 17.64 -11.19 3.55
N GLY A 35 18.32 -10.11 3.16
CA GLY A 35 19.51 -10.14 2.29
C GLY A 35 19.21 -10.28 0.79
N LEU A 36 17.97 -10.04 0.35
CA LEU A 36 17.59 -10.12 -1.05
C LEU A 36 17.83 -8.78 -1.74
N THR A 37 18.38 -8.83 -2.95
CA THR A 37 18.22 -7.74 -3.91
C THR A 37 16.78 -7.71 -4.40
N PHE A 38 16.12 -6.56 -4.29
CA PHE A 38 14.73 -6.37 -4.69
C PHE A 38 14.62 -5.12 -5.57
N VAL A 39 13.90 -5.25 -6.68
CA VAL A 39 13.51 -4.13 -7.56
C VAL A 39 12.04 -4.31 -7.90
N SER A 40 11.30 -3.21 -8.06
CA SER A 40 9.91 -3.26 -8.52
C SER A 40 9.71 -2.40 -9.76
N VAL A 41 8.82 -2.84 -10.63
CA VAL A 41 8.18 -2.02 -11.66
C VAL A 41 6.68 -2.10 -11.37
N HIS A 42 6.20 -1.14 -10.58
CA HIS A 42 4.83 -1.14 -10.05
C HIS A 42 4.50 -2.45 -9.28
N ASP A 43 3.60 -3.26 -9.82
CA ASP A 43 3.11 -4.53 -9.28
C ASP A 43 4.02 -5.73 -9.59
N CYS A 44 5.04 -5.53 -10.44
CA CYS A 44 6.00 -6.55 -10.81
C CYS A 44 7.22 -6.51 -9.90
N PHE A 45 7.47 -7.57 -9.14
CA PHE A 45 8.58 -7.67 -8.19
C PHE A 45 9.69 -8.58 -8.71
N TRP A 46 10.92 -8.06 -8.72
CA TRP A 46 12.09 -8.71 -9.30
C TRP A 46 13.16 -8.97 -8.24
N THR A 47 13.79 -10.13 -8.33
CA THR A 47 14.93 -10.55 -7.50
C THR A 47 15.78 -11.55 -8.31
N HIS A 48 16.91 -12.01 -7.76
CA HIS A 48 17.68 -13.08 -8.40
C HIS A 48 16.91 -14.40 -8.43
N ALA A 49 17.12 -15.24 -9.45
CA ALA A 49 16.38 -16.49 -9.61
C ALA A 49 16.43 -17.41 -8.36
N LEU A 50 17.57 -17.44 -7.67
CA LEU A 50 17.77 -18.23 -6.45
C LEU A 50 16.87 -17.78 -5.27
N THR A 51 16.43 -16.52 -5.26
CA THR A 51 15.73 -15.90 -4.12
C THR A 51 14.23 -15.67 -4.37
N VAL A 52 13.70 -16.15 -5.51
CA VAL A 52 12.28 -15.98 -5.88
C VAL A 52 11.35 -16.58 -4.84
N ASP A 53 11.64 -17.77 -4.32
CA ASP A 53 10.79 -18.43 -3.31
C ASP A 53 10.72 -17.63 -2.00
N THR A 54 11.86 -17.09 -1.56
CA THR A 54 11.92 -16.23 -0.38
C THR A 54 11.17 -14.92 -0.61
N MET A 55 11.34 -14.28 -1.77
CA MET A 55 10.59 -13.07 -2.13
C MET A 55 9.07 -13.34 -2.17
N ASN A 56 8.63 -14.47 -2.75
CA ASN A 56 7.23 -14.85 -2.81
C ASN A 56 6.61 -15.06 -1.43
N LYS A 57 7.38 -15.65 -0.50
CA LYS A 57 6.96 -15.78 0.90
C LYS A 57 6.77 -14.40 1.54
N VAL A 58 7.78 -13.53 1.44
CA VAL A 58 7.73 -12.17 2.00
C VAL A 58 6.56 -11.38 1.40
N CYS A 59 6.38 -11.42 0.07
CA CYS A 59 5.30 -10.73 -0.63
C CYS A 59 3.92 -11.09 -0.06
N ARG A 60 3.63 -12.39 0.13
CA ARG A 60 2.35 -12.85 0.70
C ARG A 60 2.20 -12.46 2.17
N GLU A 61 3.26 -12.59 2.96
CA GLU A 61 3.27 -12.18 4.36
C GLU A 61 2.95 -10.69 4.52
N GLN A 62 3.58 -9.83 3.71
CA GLN A 62 3.35 -8.39 3.76
C GLN A 62 1.97 -8.00 3.23
N PHE A 63 1.42 -8.73 2.25
CA PHE A 63 0.04 -8.52 1.79
C PHE A 63 -0.96 -8.78 2.91
N VAL A 64 -0.82 -9.92 3.59
CA VAL A 64 -1.66 -10.28 4.73
C VAL A 64 -1.47 -9.27 5.86
N ALA A 65 -0.24 -8.89 6.19
CA ALA A 65 0.03 -7.92 7.25
C ALA A 65 -0.62 -6.56 6.99
N LEU A 66 -0.54 -6.06 5.75
CA LEU A 66 -1.19 -4.81 5.34
C LEU A 66 -2.71 -4.91 5.45
N HIS A 67 -3.33 -5.91 4.82
CA HIS A 67 -4.78 -6.04 4.77
C HIS A 67 -5.42 -6.56 6.05
N SER A 68 -4.62 -7.03 7.01
CA SER A 68 -5.09 -7.34 8.37
C SER A 68 -5.29 -6.08 9.22
N GLN A 69 -4.78 -4.92 8.79
CA GLN A 69 -5.08 -3.64 9.42
C GLN A 69 -6.51 -3.17 9.08
N PRO A 70 -7.19 -2.43 9.96
CA PRO A 70 -8.52 -1.90 9.71
C PRO A 70 -8.50 -0.65 8.79
N ILE A 71 -7.86 -0.77 7.62
CA ILE A 71 -7.50 0.34 6.71
C ILE A 71 -8.69 1.27 6.42
N LEU A 72 -9.86 0.72 6.06
CA LEU A 72 -11.02 1.53 5.71
C LEU A 72 -11.63 2.24 6.93
N GLN A 73 -11.57 1.62 8.11
CA GLN A 73 -12.03 2.25 9.34
C GLN A 73 -11.10 3.40 9.74
N GLU A 74 -9.78 3.20 9.63
CA GLU A 74 -8.80 4.25 9.89
C GLU A 74 -8.93 5.42 8.91
N LEU A 75 -9.12 5.13 7.62
CA LEU A 75 -9.40 6.13 6.61
C LEU A 75 -10.67 6.93 6.93
N SER A 76 -11.76 6.24 7.28
CA SER A 76 -13.02 6.87 7.68
C SER A 76 -12.82 7.80 8.89
N ASN A 77 -12.18 7.29 9.94
CA ASN A 77 -11.88 8.06 11.15
C ASN A 77 -11.00 9.28 10.84
N PHE A 78 -10.00 9.12 9.97
CA PHE A 78 -9.13 10.21 9.52
C PHE A 78 -9.91 11.29 8.77
N LEU A 79 -10.76 10.92 7.82
CA LEU A 79 -11.56 11.87 7.02
C LEU A 79 -12.58 12.60 7.90
N LEU A 80 -13.26 11.91 8.81
CA LEU A 80 -14.17 12.52 9.79
C LEU A 80 -13.43 13.52 10.68
N LYS A 81 -12.29 13.14 11.26
CA LYS A 81 -11.49 14.04 12.11
C LYS A 81 -10.98 15.26 11.32
N LYS A 82 -10.57 15.06 10.06
CA LYS A 82 -9.95 16.13 9.26
C LYS A 82 -10.96 17.13 8.69
N TYR A 83 -12.14 16.66 8.30
CA TYR A 83 -13.10 17.48 7.55
C TYR A 83 -14.41 17.75 8.29
N CYS A 84 -14.71 17.02 9.37
CA CYS A 84 -15.94 17.16 10.16
C CYS A 84 -15.71 17.65 11.61
N SER A 85 -14.49 18.09 11.95
CA SER A 85 -14.12 18.57 13.30
C SER A 85 -14.83 19.84 13.76
N GLY A 86 -15.59 20.52 12.89
CA GLY A 86 -16.42 21.69 13.22
C GLY A 86 -17.92 21.41 13.33
N LEU A 87 -18.34 20.14 13.35
CA LEU A 87 -19.75 19.73 13.47
C LEU A 87 -20.15 19.29 14.90
N GLN A 88 -19.37 19.66 15.91
CA GLN A 88 -19.75 19.58 17.33
C GLN A 88 -20.32 20.90 17.82
#